data_AF-A0A377YT78-F1
#
_entry.id   AF-A0A377YT78-F1
#
_cell.length_a   1.000
_cell.length_b   1.000
_cell.length_c   1.000
_cell.angle_alpha   90.00
_cell.angle_beta   90.00
_cell.angle_gamma   90.00
#
_symmetry.space_group_name_H-M   'P 1'
#
loop_
_entity.id
_entity.type
_entity.pdbx_description
1 polymer ?
#
loop_
_entity_poly.entity_id
_entity_poly.type
_entity_poly.pdbx_seq_one_letter_code
_entity_poly.pdbx_strand_id
1 'polypeptide(L)'
;MPYRGWRFRAAEREDQLINLPPVLSVTTPESAADAARLGVGVARLLHYQALDGLRHGELRLLLENVEPDPAPVHLLYTARDLAPLKLRKFIDFAAPALRQALLRIAGAA
;
A
#
# COMPACT_ATOMS: atom_id res chain seq x y z
N MET A 1 -3.34 -9.42 -17.10
CA MET A 1 -1.94 -8.96 -17.26
C MET A 1 -1.63 -7.99 -16.15
N PRO A 2 -0.54 -8.17 -15.36
CA PRO A 2 -0.19 -7.24 -14.29
C PRO A 2 0.06 -5.83 -14.86
N TYR A 3 -0.45 -4.81 -14.17
CA TYR A 3 -0.36 -3.42 -14.60
C TYR A 3 1.11 -2.95 -14.58
N ARG A 4 1.61 -2.47 -15.72
CA ARG A 4 3.02 -2.09 -15.91
C ARG A 4 3.30 -0.60 -15.74
N GLY A 5 2.26 0.20 -15.50
CA GLY A 5 2.35 1.65 -15.39
C GLY A 5 2.74 2.10 -13.99
N TRP A 6 3.82 2.86 -13.85
CA TRP A 6 4.19 3.52 -12.61
C TRP A 6 3.83 5.00 -12.73
N ARG A 7 2.93 5.46 -11.86
CA ARG A 7 2.52 6.88 -11.81
C ARG A 7 3.31 7.58 -10.72
N PHE A 8 3.96 8.67 -11.10
CA PHE A 8 4.71 9.54 -10.20
C PHE A 8 4.14 10.94 -10.27
N ARG A 9 3.97 11.58 -9.11
CA ARG A 9 3.52 12.97 -9.02
C ARG A 9 4.71 13.83 -8.64
N ALA A 10 5.12 14.73 -9.53
CA ALA A 10 6.13 15.73 -9.24
C ALA A 10 5.45 17.07 -8.96
N ALA A 11 5.84 17.78 -7.91
CA ALA A 11 5.19 19.01 -7.45
C ALA A 11 4.97 20.09 -8.54
N GLU A 12 5.82 20.11 -9.58
CA GLU A 12 5.78 21.10 -10.66
C GLU A 12 5.55 20.50 -12.06
N ARG A 13 5.19 19.20 -12.16
CA ARG A 13 4.97 18.52 -13.44
C ARG A 13 3.70 17.69 -13.45
N GLU A 14 3.09 17.55 -14.63
CA GLU A 14 1.99 16.62 -14.85
C GLU A 14 2.36 15.19 -14.42
N ASP A 15 1.37 14.46 -13.89
CA ASP A 15 1.51 13.06 -13.49
C ASP A 15 2.14 12.24 -14.62
N GLN A 16 3.32 11.68 -14.38
CA GLN A 16 4.04 10.89 -15.37
C GLN A 16 3.70 9.41 -15.24
N LEU A 17 3.23 8.81 -16.32
CA LEU A 17 3.06 7.36 -16.44
C LEU A 17 4.29 6.75 -17.11
N ILE A 18 5.13 6.09 -16.33
CA ILE A 18 6.34 5.41 -16.81
C ILE A 18 6.05 3.92 -16.95
N ASN A 19 6.30 3.37 -18.14
CA ASN A 19 6.25 1.93 -18.38
C ASN A 19 7.67 1.37 -18.33
N LEU A 20 7.92 0.49 -17.37
CA LEU A 20 9.20 -0.19 -17.21
C LEU A 20 9.07 -1.67 -17.63
N PRO A 21 10.02 -2.22 -18.43
CA PRO A 21 10.03 -3.65 -18.70
C PRO A 21 10.35 -4.41 -17.39
N PRO A 22 9.46 -5.33 -16.94
CA PRO A 22 9.69 -6.03 -15.68
C PRO A 22 10.78 -7.08 -15.83
N VAL A 23 11.70 -7.14 -14.86
CA VAL A 23 12.69 -8.23 -14.71
C VAL A 23 12.06 -9.51 -14.17
N LEU A 24 10.98 -9.38 -13.39
CA LEU A 24 10.17 -10.46 -12.83
C LEU A 24 8.70 -10.03 -12.81
N SER A 25 7.79 -10.95 -13.13
CA SER A 25 6.35 -10.70 -13.07
C SER A 25 5.68 -11.73 -12.17
N VAL A 26 5.06 -11.25 -11.10
CA VAL A 26 4.32 -12.04 -10.11
C VAL A 26 2.90 -11.53 -9.98
N THR A 27 2.01 -12.36 -9.41
CA THR A 27 0.57 -12.06 -9.28
C THR A 27 0.16 -11.56 -7.91
N THR A 28 1.06 -11.58 -6.92
CA THR A 28 0.80 -11.15 -5.55
C THR A 28 1.80 -10.09 -5.09
N PRO A 29 1.38 -9.08 -4.32
CA PRO A 29 2.29 -8.09 -3.74
C PRO A 29 3.31 -8.70 -2.77
N GLU A 30 2.94 -9.76 -2.05
CA GLU A 30 3.82 -10.45 -1.11
C GLU A 30 5.02 -11.06 -1.84
N SER A 31 4.80 -11.73 -2.97
CA SER A 31 5.89 -12.26 -3.80
C SER A 31 6.75 -11.16 -4.41
N ALA A 32 6.18 -9.98 -4.70
CA ALA A 32 6.95 -8.84 -5.19
C ALA A 32 7.85 -8.25 -4.08
N ALA A 33 7.34 -8.19 -2.84
CA ALA A 33 8.11 -7.79 -1.68
C ALA A 33 9.26 -8.74 -1.39
N ASP A 34 9.00 -10.06 -1.43
CA ASP A 34 10.05 -11.07 -1.22
C ASP A 34 11.12 -11.02 -2.31
N ALA A 35 10.73 -10.85 -3.58
CA ALA A 35 11.68 -10.68 -4.66
C ALA A 35 12.56 -9.43 -4.47
N ALA A 36 11.98 -8.31 -4.01
CA ALA A 36 12.74 -7.10 -3.71
C ALA A 36 13.72 -7.31 -2.54
N ARG A 37 13.29 -7.99 -1.46
CA ARG A 37 14.16 -8.36 -0.33
C ARG A 37 15.35 -9.23 -0.75
N LEU A 38 15.12 -10.13 -1.71
CA LEU A 38 16.15 -11.01 -2.29
C LEU A 38 17.04 -10.30 -3.33
N GLY A 39 16.84 -9.00 -3.58
CA GLY A 39 17.66 -8.22 -4.50
C GLY A 39 17.34 -8.40 -5.98
N VAL A 40 16.18 -8.95 -6.34
CA VAL A 40 15.77 -9.13 -7.74
C VAL A 40 15.58 -7.77 -8.44
N GLY A 41 15.19 -6.74 -7.70
CA GLY A 41 15.00 -5.38 -8.23
C GLY A 41 14.11 -4.52 -7.34
N VAL A 42 13.48 -3.51 -7.95
CA VAL A 42 12.56 -2.59 -7.25
C VAL A 42 11.12 -3.05 -7.43
N ALA A 43 10.35 -3.05 -6.34
CA ALA A 43 8.92 -3.32 -6.34
C ALA A 43 8.12 -2.07 -5.94
N ARG A 44 6.94 -1.89 -6.56
CA ARG A 44 5.98 -0.86 -6.15
C ARG A 44 4.95 -1.51 -5.23
N LEU A 45 4.99 -1.13 -3.96
CA LEU A 45 4.18 -1.73 -2.89
C LEU A 45 3.44 -0.63 -2.14
N LEU A 46 2.35 -1.00 -1.46
CA LEU A 46 1.75 -0.16 -0.43
C LEU A 46 2.57 -0.27 0.86
N HIS A 47 2.62 0.79 1.65
CA HIS A 47 3.41 0.82 2.90
C HIS A 47 3.16 -0.36 3.83
N TYR A 48 1.90 -0.79 3.99
CA TYR A 48 1.58 -1.94 4.84
C TYR A 48 2.15 -3.27 4.31
N GLN A 49 2.46 -3.37 3.02
CA GLN A 49 3.06 -4.56 2.39
C GLN A 49 4.58 -4.56 2.54
N ALA A 50 5.18 -3.36 2.55
CA ALA A 50 6.62 -3.18 2.70
C ALA A 50 7.08 -3.11 4.16
N LEU A 51 6.16 -2.85 5.10
CA LEU A 51 6.43 -2.51 6.50
C LEU A 51 7.48 -3.41 7.16
N ASP A 52 7.32 -4.73 7.07
CA ASP A 52 8.26 -5.64 7.72
C ASP A 52 9.66 -5.56 7.10
N GLY A 53 9.77 -5.44 5.78
CA GLY A 53 11.07 -5.31 5.13
C GLY A 53 11.75 -3.97 5.48
N LEU A 54 10.98 -2.90 5.59
CA LEU A 54 11.48 -1.59 6.01
C LEU A 54 11.97 -1.62 7.46
N ARG A 55 11.20 -2.24 8.37
CA ARG A 55 11.54 -2.33 9.80
C ARG A 55 12.79 -3.17 10.06
N HIS A 56 13.03 -4.20 9.26
CA HIS A 56 14.22 -5.04 9.38
C HIS A 56 15.40 -4.54 8.55
N GLY A 57 15.26 -3.43 7.82
CA GLY A 57 16.32 -2.86 6.97
C GLY A 57 16.60 -3.66 5.70
N GLU A 58 15.72 -4.58 5.33
CA GLU A 58 15.80 -5.42 4.12
C GLU A 58 15.27 -4.66 2.89
N LEU A 59 14.39 -3.69 3.10
CA LEU A 59 13.84 -2.81 2.08
C LEU A 59 14.15 -1.36 2.42
N ARG A 60 14.22 -0.52 1.38
CA ARG A 60 14.38 0.93 1.49
C ARG A 60 13.41 1.61 0.54
N LEU A 61 12.81 2.72 0.98
CA LEU A 61 12.01 3.59 0.12
C LEU A 61 12.87 4.26 -0.94
N LEU A 62 12.30 4.43 -2.13
CA LEU A 62 12.92 5.12 -3.25
C LEU A 62 11.93 6.16 -3.78
N LEU A 63 12.43 7.29 -4.26
CA LEU A 63 11.62 8.33 -4.90
C LEU A 63 10.54 8.95 -3.98
N GLU A 64 10.81 9.04 -2.68
CA GLU A 64 9.91 9.59 -1.65
C GLU A 64 9.37 10.99 -2.02
N ASN A 65 10.20 11.82 -2.67
CA ASN A 65 9.83 13.17 -3.11
C ASN A 65 8.71 13.24 -4.16
N VAL A 66 8.39 12.12 -4.81
CA VAL A 66 7.34 12.03 -5.85
C VAL A 66 6.28 10.99 -5.51
N GLU A 67 6.21 10.63 -4.23
CA GLU A 67 5.21 9.68 -3.72
C GLU A 67 3.80 10.28 -3.79
N PRO A 68 2.78 9.51 -4.22
CA PRO A 68 1.40 9.97 -4.14
C PRO A 68 0.92 10.12 -2.69
N ASP A 69 -0.12 10.93 -2.51
CA ASP A 69 -0.80 11.07 -1.22
C ASP A 69 -1.26 9.69 -0.69
N PRO A 70 -1.27 9.48 0.65
CA PRO A 70 -1.71 8.23 1.25
C PRO A 70 -3.11 7.82 0.76
N ALA A 71 -3.22 6.60 0.24
CA ALA A 71 -4.50 6.07 -0.22
C ALA A 71 -5.47 5.88 0.96
N PRO A 72 -6.76 6.27 0.82
CA PRO A 72 -7.73 6.10 1.89
C PRO A 72 -8.09 4.63 2.07
N VAL A 73 -8.36 4.24 3.32
CA VAL A 73 -8.84 2.90 3.69
C VAL A 73 -10.29 2.99 4.16
N HIS A 74 -11.16 2.18 3.57
CA HIS A 74 -12.60 2.19 3.85
C HIS A 74 -13.08 0.83 4.36
N LEU A 75 -13.98 0.84 5.33
CA LEU A 75 -14.76 -0.34 5.73
C LEU A 75 -16.09 -0.33 4.96
N LEU A 76 -16.25 -1.25 4.02
CA LEU A 76 -17.45 -1.35 3.19
C LEU A 76 -18.38 -2.46 3.69
N TYR A 77 -19.67 -2.16 3.77
CA TYR A 77 -20.72 -3.13 4.10
C TYR A 77 -22.01 -2.77 3.37
N THR A 78 -22.89 -3.75 3.16
CA THR A 78 -24.17 -3.51 2.47
C THR A 78 -25.05 -2.59 3.29
N ALA A 79 -25.55 -1.50 2.70
CA ALA A 79 -26.59 -0.69 3.31
C ALA A 79 -27.85 -1.54 3.49
N ARG A 80 -28.32 -1.64 4.73
CA ARG A 80 -29.56 -2.30 5.13
C ARG A 80 -30.24 -1.40 6.14
N ASP A 81 -31.57 -1.33 6.11
CA ASP A 81 -32.36 -0.46 7.00
C ASP A 81 -31.99 -0.67 8.48
N LEU A 82 -31.67 -1.91 8.85
CA LEU A 82 -31.11 -2.26 10.15
C LEU A 82 -29.85 -3.11 9.97
N ALA A 83 -28.68 -2.49 10.13
CA ALA A 83 -27.43 -3.24 10.22
C ALA A 83 -27.46 -4.21 11.41
N PRO A 84 -27.08 -5.50 11.23
CA PRO A 84 -27.01 -6.46 12.32
C PRO A 84 -26.17 -5.92 13.48
N LEU A 85 -26.59 -6.14 14.73
CA LEU A 85 -25.89 -5.61 15.90
C LEU A 85 -24.43 -6.05 15.96
N LYS A 86 -24.14 -7.31 15.60
CA LYS A 86 -22.77 -7.85 15.52
C LYS A 86 -21.89 -7.08 14.53
N LEU A 87 -22.44 -6.65 13.39
CA LEU A 87 -21.71 -5.84 12.40
C LEU A 87 -21.39 -4.46 12.97
N ARG A 88 -22.37 -3.78 13.57
CA ARG A 88 -22.15 -2.47 14.22
C ARG A 88 -21.07 -2.56 15.29
N LYS A 89 -21.17 -3.55 16.18
CA LYS A 89 -20.16 -3.80 17.22
C LYS A 89 -18.78 -4.09 16.66
N PHE A 90 -18.67 -4.81 15.55
CA PHE A 90 -17.38 -5.03 14.88
C PHE A 90 -16.83 -3.72 14.31
N ILE A 91 -17.64 -2.89 13.66
CA ILE A 91 -17.19 -1.60 13.11
C ILE A 91 -16.74 -0.66 14.24
N ASP A 92 -17.52 -0.57 15.32
CA ASP A 92 -17.20 0.24 16.51
C ASP A 92 -15.84 -0.18 17.11
N PHE A 93 -15.52 -1.47 17.08
CA PHE A 93 -14.24 -2.01 17.54
C PHE A 93 -13.10 -1.80 16.52
N ALA A 94 -13.33 -2.14 15.25
CA ALA A 94 -12.30 -2.24 14.23
C ALA A 94 -11.88 -0.87 13.69
N ALA A 95 -12.80 0.07 13.52
CA ALA A 95 -12.51 1.39 12.95
C ALA A 95 -11.44 2.18 13.74
N PRO A 96 -11.52 2.35 15.08
CA PRO A 96 -10.48 3.05 15.83
C PRO A 96 -9.15 2.28 15.83
N ALA A 97 -9.18 0.95 15.99
CA ALA A 97 -7.97 0.12 15.95
C ALA A 97 -7.24 0.20 14.60
N LEU A 98 -8.00 0.14 13.50
CA LEU A 98 -7.47 0.27 12.15
C LEU A 98 -6.87 1.66 11.92
N ARG A 99 -7.55 2.72 12.37
CA ARG A 99 -7.01 4.09 12.29
C ARG A 99 -5.67 4.22 13.01
N GLN A 100 -5.55 3.68 14.23
CA GLN A 100 -4.29 3.68 14.97
C GLN A 100 -3.19 2.87 14.27
N ALA A 101 -3.53 1.71 13.71
CA ALA A 101 -2.58 0.91 12.94
C ALA A 101 -2.07 1.67 11.70
N LEU A 102 -2.97 2.30 10.95
CA LEU A 102 -2.62 3.06 9.75
C LEU A 102 -1.78 4.31 10.06
N LEU A 103 -2.06 5.01 11.15
CA LEU A 103 -1.22 6.15 11.60
C LEU A 103 0.19 5.70 11.95
N ARG A 104 0.35 4.52 12.59
CA ARG A 104 1.67 3.95 12.86
C ARG A 104 2.42 3.56 11.60
N ILE A 105 1.72 3.00 10.61
CA ILE A 105 2.31 2.65 9.31
C ILE A 105 2.75 3.91 8.57
N ALA A 106 1.92 4.96 8.58
CA ALA A 106 2.23 6.23 7.92
C ALA A 106 3.39 6.99 8.57
N GLY A 107 3.65 6.80 9.87
CA GLY A 107 4.78 7.42 10.57
C GLY A 107 6.04 6.54 10.65
N ALA A 108 5.97 5.29 10.22
CA ALA A 108 7.12 4.37 10.17
C ALA A 108 7.73 4.25 8.76
N ALA A 109 7.05 4.82 7.77
CA ALA A 109 7.57 5.09 6.44
C ALA A 109 8.23 6.48 6.44
#